data_AF-A0A847XHS0-F1
#
_entry.id   AF-A0A847XHS0-F1
#
_cell.length_a   1.000
_cell.length_b   1.000
_cell.length_c   1.000
_cell.angle_alpha   90.00
_cell.angle_beta   90.00
_cell.angle_gamma   90.00
#
_symmetry.space_group_name_H-M   'P 1'
#
loop_
_entity.id
_entity.type
_entity.pdbx_description
1 polymer ?
#
loop_
_entity_poly.entity_id
_entity_poly.type
_entity_poly.pdbx_seq_one_letter_code
_entity_poly.pdbx_strand_id
1 'polypeptide(L)'
;MTSFFNSNLLPIVQTIISEFKNKGETIFLTIDVLEAQLGRYVVDNCEPKFSFNANYGKFLKENENALGIKEIQKNISITDKYGSSSTCSKWKII
;
A
#
# COMPACT_ATOMS: atom_id res chain seq x y z
N MET A 1 5.60 -16.01 -14.77
CA MET A 1 5.01 -14.82 -14.12
C MET A 1 5.59 -14.78 -12.71
N THR A 2 6.72 -14.09 -12.53
CA THR A 2 7.35 -13.92 -11.22
C THR A 2 6.36 -13.18 -10.34
N SER A 3 5.91 -13.82 -9.25
CA SER A 3 5.02 -13.20 -8.27
C SER A 3 5.69 -11.91 -7.80
N PHE A 4 5.13 -10.75 -8.18
CA PHE A 4 5.63 -9.45 -7.75
C PHE A 4 5.78 -9.37 -6.22
N PHE A 5 4.97 -10.17 -5.53
CA PHE A 5 5.10 -10.44 -4.11
C PHE A 5 5.92 -11.71 -3.89
N ASN A 6 7.22 -11.51 -3.75
CA ASN A 6 8.12 -12.56 -3.24
C ASN A 6 7.80 -12.84 -1.75
N SER A 7 8.25 -13.98 -1.23
CA SER A 7 8.12 -14.38 0.17
C SER A 7 8.64 -13.36 1.19
N ASN A 8 9.42 -12.36 0.75
CA ASN A 8 10.00 -11.32 1.59
C ASN A 8 9.16 -10.04 1.69
N LEU A 9 7.98 -9.96 1.05
CA LEU A 9 7.20 -8.72 1.09
C LEU A 9 6.68 -8.38 2.48
N LEU A 10 6.16 -9.36 3.21
CA LEU A 10 5.60 -9.16 4.54
C LEU A 10 6.59 -8.51 5.52
N PRO A 11 7.82 -9.03 5.71
CA PRO A 11 8.77 -8.39 6.62
C PRO A 11 9.19 -6.99 6.17
N ILE A 12 9.24 -6.72 4.86
CA ILE A 12 9.52 -5.37 4.33
C ILE A 12 8.38 -4.41 4.72
N VAL A 13 7.13 -4.81 4.50
CA VAL A 13 5.96 -3.99 4.83
C VAL A 13 5.80 -3.78 6.33
N GLN A 14 6.12 -4.79 7.15
CA GLN A 14 6.17 -4.64 8.62
C GLN A 14 7.19 -3.58 9.05
N THR A 15 8.35 -3.55 8.40
CA THR A 15 9.40 -2.54 8.66
C THR A 15 8.89 -1.15 8.32
N ILE A 16 8.31 -0.96 7.14
CA ILE A 16 7.75 0.33 6.68
C ILE A 16 6.65 0.83 7.64
N ILE A 17 5.71 -0.02 8.03
CA ILE A 17 4.62 0.36 8.96
C ILE A 17 5.19 0.72 10.33
N SER A 18 6.22 0.01 10.79
CA SER A 18 6.91 0.34 12.04
C SER A 18 7.61 1.70 11.96
N GLU A 19 8.21 2.05 10.83
CA GLU A 19 8.79 3.37 10.59
C GLU A 19 7.73 4.48 10.60
N PHE A 20 6.57 4.27 9.97
CA PHE A 20 5.44 5.20 10.04
C PHE A 20 5.00 5.41 11.50
N LYS A 21 4.84 4.32 12.26
CA LYS A 21 4.51 4.38 13.68
C LYS A 21 5.56 5.15 14.49
N ASN A 22 6.85 4.92 14.24
CA ASN A 22 7.96 5.61 14.91
C ASN A 22 8.01 7.12 14.58
N LYS A 23 7.52 7.52 13.40
CA LYS A 23 7.34 8.93 13.02
C LYS A 23 6.08 9.56 13.65
N GLY A 24 5.29 8.80 14.40
CA GLY A 24 4.04 9.26 15.01
C GLY A 24 2.85 9.22 14.05
N GLU A 25 2.98 8.61 12.87
CA GLU A 25 1.86 8.42 11.96
C GLU A 25 0.91 7.36 12.53
N THR A 26 -0.39 7.61 12.40
CA THR A 26 -1.44 6.69 12.85
C THR A 26 -2.31 6.20 11.70
N ILE A 27 -2.14 6.80 10.52
CA ILE A 27 -2.96 6.60 9.34
C ILE A 27 -2.05 6.72 8.12
N PHE A 28 -2.26 5.86 7.12
CA PHE A 28 -1.56 5.91 5.84
C PHE A 28 -2.47 5.42 4.69
N LEU A 29 -2.11 5.72 3.46
CA LEU A 29 -2.72 5.21 2.24
C LEU A 29 -1.93 4.01 1.71
N THR A 30 -2.59 3.12 0.96
CA THR A 30 -1.89 2.00 0.29
C THR A 30 -0.67 2.48 -0.51
N ILE A 31 -0.79 3.65 -1.15
CA ILE A 31 0.30 4.22 -1.93
C ILE A 31 1.48 4.66 -1.07
N ASP A 32 1.29 5.09 0.17
CA ASP A 32 2.39 5.53 1.03
C ASP A 32 3.35 4.37 1.32
N VAL A 33 2.81 3.17 1.57
CA VAL A 33 3.61 1.94 1.77
C VAL A 33 4.31 1.54 0.48
N LEU A 34 3.59 1.61 -0.64
CA LEU A 34 4.13 1.24 -1.94
C LEU A 34 5.25 2.20 -2.38
N GLU A 35 5.10 3.50 -2.12
CA GLU A 35 6.12 4.53 -2.33
C GLU A 35 7.32 4.31 -1.41
N ALA A 36 7.11 4.02 -0.13
CA ALA A 36 8.19 3.71 0.80
C ALA A 36 8.99 2.47 0.36
N GLN A 37 8.33 1.45 -0.19
CA GLN A 37 9.01 0.26 -0.70
C GLN A 37 9.78 0.52 -2.00
N LEU A 38 9.15 1.17 -2.98
CA LEU A 38 9.68 1.28 -4.35
C LEU A 38 10.45 2.59 -4.61
N GLY A 39 10.42 3.53 -3.67
CA GLY A 39 10.93 4.90 -3.80
C GLY A 39 10.08 5.79 -4.71
N ARG A 40 9.00 5.27 -5.30
CA ARG A 40 8.07 5.99 -6.17
C ARG A 40 6.78 5.22 -6.38
N TYR A 41 5.69 5.94 -6.67
CA TYR A 41 4.47 5.39 -7.24
C TYR A 41 4.13 6.08 -8.57
N VAL A 42 3.61 5.29 -9.50
CA VAL A 42 3.06 5.72 -10.78
C VAL A 42 1.78 4.91 -10.99
N VAL A 43 0.71 5.55 -11.42
CA VAL A 43 -0.55 4.84 -11.68
C VAL A 43 -0.35 3.89 -12.86
N ASP A 44 -0.58 2.61 -12.62
CA ASP A 44 -0.70 1.64 -13.69
C ASP A 44 -2.05 1.83 -14.39
N ASN A 45 -2.03 2.33 -15.62
CA ASN A 45 -3.22 2.43 -16.47
C ASN A 45 -3.60 1.04 -17.03
N CYS A 46 -3.97 0.11 -16.14
CA CYS A 46 -4.26 -1.28 -16.47
C CYS A 46 -5.46 -1.83 -15.67
N GLU A 47 -5.91 -3.03 -16.01
CA GLU A 47 -6.96 -3.72 -15.25
C GLU A 47 -6.51 -3.97 -13.79
N PRO A 48 -7.42 -3.91 -12.79
CA PRO A 48 -7.06 -4.02 -11.38
C PRO A 48 -6.23 -5.25 -11.01
N LYS A 49 -6.43 -6.41 -11.67
CA LYS A 49 -5.62 -7.62 -11.43
C LYS A 49 -4.14 -7.45 -11.76
N PHE A 50 -3.79 -6.46 -12.58
CA PHE A 50 -2.41 -6.14 -12.97
C PHE A 50 -1.88 -4.88 -12.28
N SER A 51 -2.74 -4.11 -11.61
CA SER A 51 -2.36 -2.87 -10.94
C SER A 51 -1.55 -3.17 -9.68
N PHE A 52 -0.41 -2.49 -9.51
CA PHE A 52 0.39 -2.61 -8.29
C PHE A 52 -0.42 -2.13 -7.09
N ASN A 53 -1.06 -0.96 -7.18
CA ASN A 53 -1.88 -0.41 -6.10
C ASN A 53 -2.99 -1.37 -5.65
N ALA A 54 -3.76 -1.94 -6.59
CA ALA A 54 -4.83 -2.87 -6.26
C ALA A 54 -4.31 -4.16 -5.61
N ASN A 55 -3.24 -4.74 -6.17
CA ASN A 55 -2.61 -5.93 -5.64
C ASN A 55 -1.98 -5.68 -4.26
N TYR A 56 -1.41 -4.49 -4.03
CA TYR A 56 -0.85 -4.08 -2.74
C TYR A 56 -1.93 -3.90 -1.69
N GLY A 57 -3.04 -3.24 -2.06
CA GLY A 57 -4.21 -3.10 -1.20
C GLY A 57 -4.77 -4.46 -0.77
N LYS A 58 -4.83 -5.41 -1.72
CA LYS A 58 -5.20 -6.80 -1.42
C LYS A 58 -4.22 -7.47 -0.45
N PHE A 59 -2.91 -7.33 -0.68
CA PHE A 59 -1.89 -7.86 0.22
C PHE A 59 -2.02 -7.30 1.64
N LEU A 60 -2.16 -5.99 1.80
CA LEU A 60 -2.38 -5.35 3.10
C LEU A 60 -3.64 -5.87 3.77
N LYS A 61 -4.71 -6.09 2.98
CA LYS A 61 -5.97 -6.61 3.49
C LYS A 61 -5.85 -8.03 4.04
N GLU A 62 -5.16 -8.89 3.30
CA GLU A 62 -4.93 -10.29 3.68
C GLU A 62 -4.05 -10.41 4.93
N ASN A 63 -3.23 -9.39 5.23
CA ASN A 63 -2.27 -9.38 6.33
C ASN A 63 -2.59 -8.36 7.43
N GLU A 64 -3.82 -7.81 7.50
CA GLU A 64 -4.22 -6.78 8.49
C GLU A 64 -3.74 -7.10 9.91
N ASN A 65 -4.02 -8.33 10.36
CA ASN A 65 -3.69 -8.77 11.71
C ASN A 65 -2.17 -8.90 11.93
N ALA A 66 -1.44 -9.42 10.94
CA ALA A 66 0.01 -9.62 11.01
C ALA A 66 0.79 -8.30 10.93
N LEU A 67 0.19 -7.29 10.31
CA LEU A 67 0.75 -5.95 10.14
C LEU A 67 0.31 -4.98 11.25
N GLY A 68 -0.67 -5.34 12.07
CA GLY A 68 -1.23 -4.45 13.08
C GLY A 68 -1.92 -3.22 12.46
N ILE A 69 -2.66 -3.42 11.38
CA ILE A 69 -3.36 -2.33 10.67
C ILE A 69 -4.83 -2.68 10.42
N LYS A 70 -5.64 -1.64 10.16
CA LYS A 70 -7.02 -1.81 9.75
C LYS A 70 -7.38 -0.88 8.61
N GLU A 71 -8.03 -1.42 7.58
CA GLU A 71 -8.65 -0.60 6.55
C GLU A 71 -9.83 0.18 7.13
N ILE A 72 -9.76 1.50 7.04
CA ILE A 72 -10.80 2.41 7.55
C ILE A 72 -11.62 3.07 6.44
N GLN A 73 -11.09 3.13 5.22
CA GLN A 73 -11.79 3.71 4.08
C GLN A 73 -11.27 3.13 2.76
N LYS A 74 -12.18 2.87 1.81
CA LYS A 74 -11.87 2.44 0.43
C LYS A 74 -12.10 3.57 -0.55
N ASN A 75 -11.56 3.40 -1.76
CA ASN A 75 -11.78 4.28 -2.91
C ASN A 75 -11.38 5.75 -2.67
N ILE A 76 -10.33 5.97 -1.87
CA ILE A 76 -9.72 7.30 -1.74
C ILE A 76 -9.11 7.68 -3.08
N SER A 77 -9.59 8.77 -3.68
CA SER A 77 -9.00 9.31 -4.89
C SER A 77 -7.58 9.79 -4.63
N ILE A 78 -6.67 9.41 -5.53
CA ILE A 78 -5.27 9.80 -5.51
C ILE A 78 -4.87 10.24 -6.91
N THR A 79 -3.82 11.04 -7.01
CA THR A 79 -3.22 11.43 -8.28
C THR A 79 -1.71 11.27 -8.14
N ASP A 80 -1.08 10.56 -9.08
CA ASP A 80 0.38 10.43 -9.08
C ASP A 80 1.05 11.75 -9.50
N LYS A 81 2.37 11.79 -9.40
CA LYS A 81 3.18 12.95 -9.77
C LYS A 81 3.12 13.31 -11.27
N TYR A 82 2.55 12.45 -12.12
CA TYR A 82 2.39 12.67 -13.55
C TYR A 82 0.96 13.09 -13.93
N GLY A 83 0.07 13.28 -12.95
CA GLY A 83 -1.30 13.71 -13.15
C GLY A 83 -2.28 12.57 -13.44
N SER A 84 -1.87 11.31 -13.32
CA SER A 84 -2.78 10.18 -13.52
C SER A 84 -3.58 9.90 -12.25
N SER A 85 -4.90 9.77 -12.38
CA SER A 85 -5.79 9.50 -11.25
C SER A 85 -5.97 8.01 -10.99
N SER A 86 -6.06 7.64 -9.72
CA SER A 86 -6.40 6.29 -9.29
C SER A 86 -7.19 6.36 -7.98
N THR A 87 -7.49 5.20 -7.40
CA THR A 87 -8.07 5.11 -6.06
C THR A 87 -7.34 4.09 -5.21
N CYS A 88 -7.19 4.34 -3.91
CA CYS A 88 -6.57 3.40 -2.98
C CYS A 88 -7.36 3.27 -1.68
N SER A 89 -6.86 2.42 -0.77
CA SER A 89 -7.40 2.28 0.58
C SER A 89 -6.64 3.16 1.56
N LYS A 90 -7.33 3.56 2.63
CA LYS A 90 -6.78 4.24 3.80
C LYS A 90 -6.80 3.29 4.98
N TRP A 91 -5.71 3.28 5.72
CA TRP A 91 -5.40 2.34 6.77
C TRP A 91 -5.10 3.08 8.07
N LYS A 92 -5.41 2.44 9.18
CA LYS A 92 -5.07 2.90 10.54
C LYS A 92 -4.10 1.90 11.16
N ILE A 93 -3.04 2.39 11.78
CA ILE A 93 -2.12 1.58 12.59
C ILE A 93 -2.74 1.34 13.97
N ILE A 94 -2.63 0.11 14.48
CA ILE A 94 -3.12 -0.34 15.79
C ILE A 94 -1.96 -0.39 16.81
#